data_AF-A0A7X7N600-F1
#
_entry.id   AF-A0A7X7N600-F1
#
_cell.length_a   1.000
_cell.length_b   1.000
_cell.length_c   1.000
_cell.angle_alpha   90.00
_cell.angle_beta   90.00
_cell.angle_gamma   90.00
#
_symmetry.space_group_name_H-M   'P 1'
#
loop_
_entity.id
_entity.type
_entity.pdbx_description
1 polymer ?
#
loop_
_entity_poly.entity_id
_entity_poly.type
_entity_poly.pdbx_seq_one_letter_code
_entity_poly.pdbx_strand_id
1 'polypeptide(L)'
;MRNKKVLLLAGVALSLVFSGSSMCGESKTSGAIVSDITSADRDAWVSSITPVFTPSQNVRIGQANNNTGILFNNAPLPNCVGYFGYLYTEWGFKMRPSGEFHKKHLDRLTRSGISLQQLDVFIDMPGGKVYMDEAKKQIVDILKYQPNALFLLRLGQFRAGEAFSSKYPDDVVVFNDGSKSHFTWPQLALLNDPKLPRYSLASRHWEREAAQGLVNLAKMISEWEHKDRIVGIVLGAGACGQWLWWSDFDYENYCIDFSPVMHRRYVEFLKEKYKTD
;
A
#
# COMPACT_ATOMS: atom_id res chain seq x y z
N MET A 1 -22.00 37.59 -72.88
CA MET A 1 -20.55 37.62 -73.18
C MET A 1 -19.77 37.81 -71.89
N ARG A 2 -18.75 36.95 -71.69
CA ARG A 2 -17.60 37.08 -70.77
C ARG A 2 -17.83 37.15 -69.24
N ASN A 3 -17.58 35.99 -68.62
CA ASN A 3 -16.66 35.74 -67.50
C ASN A 3 -15.90 36.95 -66.90
N LYS A 4 -15.86 37.00 -65.56
CA LYS A 4 -14.64 36.71 -64.77
C LYS A 4 -14.94 36.49 -63.28
N LYS A 5 -14.29 35.44 -62.73
CA LYS A 5 -14.22 35.00 -61.33
C LYS A 5 -13.55 36.05 -60.44
N VAL A 6 -13.85 36.06 -59.12
CA VAL A 6 -12.88 35.95 -58.00
C VAL A 6 -13.63 35.50 -56.72
N LEU A 7 -12.99 34.59 -55.96
CA LEU A 7 -13.32 34.02 -54.64
C LEU A 7 -13.43 35.06 -53.51
N LEU A 8 -14.25 34.80 -52.48
CA LEU A 8 -13.76 34.43 -51.13
C LEU A 8 -14.89 33.95 -50.19
N LEU A 9 -14.49 33.16 -49.21
CA LEU A 9 -15.25 32.30 -48.31
C LEU A 9 -16.16 33.00 -47.27
N ALA A 10 -17.30 32.33 -47.05
CA ALA A 10 -17.91 31.86 -45.80
C ALA A 10 -18.05 32.80 -44.58
N GLY A 11 -19.31 32.93 -44.15
CA GLY A 11 -19.70 33.35 -42.80
C GLY A 11 -21.20 33.58 -42.73
N VAL A 12 -22.02 32.53 -42.59
CA VAL A 12 -23.45 32.68 -42.27
C VAL A 12 -23.68 32.16 -40.86
N ALA A 13 -23.90 33.12 -39.97
CA ALA A 13 -24.52 32.92 -38.68
C ALA A 13 -26.02 32.68 -38.89
N LEU A 14 -26.58 31.67 -38.22
CA LEU A 14 -28.01 31.66 -37.95
C LEU A 14 -28.24 31.22 -36.50
N SER A 15 -28.69 32.21 -35.74
CA SER A 15 -29.20 32.17 -34.39
C SER A 15 -30.55 31.45 -34.35
N LEU A 16 -30.73 30.52 -33.41
CA LEU A 16 -32.04 30.16 -32.86
C LEU A 16 -31.89 29.95 -31.36
N VAL A 17 -32.64 30.77 -30.63
CA VAL A 17 -32.62 30.94 -29.17
C VAL A 17 -33.64 30.01 -28.52
N PHE A 18 -33.15 29.25 -27.54
CA PHE A 18 -33.72 28.78 -26.27
C PHE A 18 -35.24 28.59 -26.09
N SER A 19 -35.59 27.42 -25.54
CA SER A 19 -36.35 27.35 -24.28
C SER A 19 -36.01 26.10 -23.46
N GLY A 20 -35.25 26.33 -22.39
CA GLY A 20 -35.34 25.72 -21.04
C GLY A 20 -35.25 24.20 -20.86
N SER A 21 -34.13 23.72 -20.32
CA SER A 21 -34.06 22.88 -19.12
C SER A 21 -32.62 22.80 -18.58
N SER A 22 -32.51 22.98 -17.26
CA SER A 22 -31.33 23.05 -16.39
C SER A 22 -30.06 22.34 -16.87
N MET A 23 -28.95 23.10 -16.93
CA MET A 23 -27.60 22.58 -17.18
C MET A 23 -27.15 21.69 -16.01
N CYS A 24 -27.15 20.37 -16.21
CA CYS A 24 -26.22 19.49 -15.52
C CYS A 24 -24.83 19.75 -16.12
N GLY A 25 -23.93 20.31 -15.32
CA GLY A 25 -22.53 20.43 -15.70
C GLY A 25 -21.91 19.02 -15.82
N GLU A 26 -21.69 18.57 -17.04
CA GLU A 26 -20.83 17.42 -17.32
C GLU A 26 -19.39 17.79 -16.93
N SER A 27 -18.91 17.23 -15.82
CA SER A 27 -17.47 17.24 -15.53
C SER A 27 -16.78 16.28 -16.49
N LYS A 28 -16.10 16.82 -17.50
CA LYS A 28 -15.17 16.07 -18.33
C LYS A 28 -13.95 15.64 -17.50
N THR A 29 -13.92 14.38 -17.10
CA THR A 29 -12.69 13.58 -16.96
C THR A 29 -13.02 12.11 -17.27
N SER A 30 -13.15 11.77 -18.54
CA SER A 30 -13.16 10.37 -18.97
C SER A 30 -11.74 9.82 -18.87
N GLY A 31 -11.30 9.46 -17.66
CA GLY A 31 -10.21 8.52 -17.50
C GLY A 31 -10.64 7.20 -18.15
N ALA A 32 -9.78 6.60 -18.97
CA ALA A 32 -10.07 5.29 -19.55
C ALA A 32 -10.37 4.31 -18.41
N ILE A 33 -11.55 3.68 -18.44
CA ILE A 33 -11.91 2.64 -17.46
C ILE A 33 -10.92 1.50 -17.67
N VAL A 34 -10.06 1.26 -16.68
CA VAL A 34 -9.19 0.08 -16.70
C VAL A 34 -10.05 -1.14 -16.46
N SER A 35 -9.97 -2.12 -17.37
CA SER A 35 -10.73 -3.37 -17.26
C SER A 35 -10.39 -4.11 -15.98
N ASP A 36 -11.40 -4.69 -15.31
CA ASP A 36 -11.19 -5.55 -14.14
C ASP A 36 -10.29 -6.76 -14.47
N ILE A 37 -9.62 -7.28 -13.44
CA ILE A 37 -8.74 -8.46 -13.54
C ILE A 37 -9.57 -9.70 -13.19
N THR A 38 -9.62 -10.69 -14.08
CA THR A 38 -10.34 -11.94 -13.80
C THR A 38 -9.56 -12.84 -12.83
N SER A 39 -10.20 -13.85 -12.24
CA SER A 39 -9.52 -14.80 -11.37
C SER A 39 -8.44 -15.57 -12.12
N ALA A 40 -8.72 -15.94 -13.38
CA ALA A 40 -7.78 -16.63 -14.25
C ALA A 40 -6.55 -15.77 -14.56
N ASP A 41 -6.73 -14.48 -14.87
CA ASP A 41 -5.62 -13.55 -15.11
C ASP A 41 -4.76 -13.37 -13.86
N ARG A 42 -5.42 -13.26 -12.69
CA ARG A 42 -4.76 -13.12 -11.39
C ARG A 42 -3.93 -14.36 -11.08
N ASP A 43 -4.48 -15.57 -11.25
CA ASP A 43 -3.79 -16.82 -10.94
C ASP A 43 -2.66 -17.13 -11.92
N ALA A 44 -2.85 -16.84 -13.21
CA ALA A 44 -1.82 -16.93 -14.23
C ALA A 44 -0.64 -15.99 -13.89
N TRP A 45 -0.94 -14.77 -13.46
CA TRP A 45 0.08 -13.82 -13.05
C TRP A 45 0.83 -14.26 -11.78
N VAL A 46 0.12 -14.67 -10.72
CA VAL A 46 0.76 -15.17 -9.49
C VAL A 46 1.69 -16.34 -9.79
N SER A 47 1.26 -17.25 -10.65
CA SER A 47 2.07 -18.41 -11.08
C SER A 47 3.30 -18.03 -11.91
N SER A 48 3.29 -16.84 -12.53
CA SER A 48 4.41 -16.32 -13.31
C SER A 48 5.49 -15.62 -12.46
N ILE A 49 5.20 -15.31 -11.18
CA ILE A 49 6.16 -14.63 -10.30
C ILE A 49 7.32 -15.57 -10.01
N THR A 50 8.52 -15.18 -10.45
CA THR A 50 9.75 -15.91 -10.16
C THR A 50 10.36 -15.42 -8.84
N PRO A 51 10.92 -16.32 -8.02
CA PRO A 51 11.66 -15.92 -6.82
C PRO A 51 12.86 -15.03 -7.19
N VAL A 52 12.89 -13.81 -6.64
CA VAL A 52 13.98 -12.84 -6.88
C VAL A 52 14.94 -12.71 -5.70
N PHE A 53 14.63 -13.32 -4.55
CA PHE A 53 15.45 -13.25 -3.35
C PHE A 53 16.14 -14.59 -3.07
N THR A 54 17.47 -14.55 -3.00
CA THR A 54 18.31 -15.70 -2.60
C THR A 54 19.06 -15.32 -1.32
N PRO A 55 18.52 -15.64 -0.12
CA PRO A 55 19.22 -15.34 1.12
C PRO A 55 20.49 -16.19 1.23
N SER A 56 21.59 -15.62 1.74
CA SER A 56 22.74 -16.46 2.12
C SER A 56 22.56 -17.08 3.50
N GLN A 57 21.73 -16.46 4.34
CA GLN A 57 21.42 -16.92 5.69
C GLN A 57 20.15 -17.77 5.69
N ASN A 58 20.14 -18.85 6.48
CA ASN A 58 18.96 -19.68 6.61
C ASN A 58 18.01 -19.06 7.65
N VAL A 59 16.91 -18.46 7.19
CA VAL A 59 15.86 -17.95 8.06
C VAL A 59 14.55 -18.66 7.78
N ARG A 60 13.94 -19.22 8.82
CA ARG A 60 12.68 -19.97 8.70
C ARG A 60 11.83 -19.86 9.95
N ILE A 61 10.53 -20.05 9.78
CA ILE A 61 9.63 -20.35 10.89
C ILE A 61 9.84 -21.82 11.29
N GLY A 62 9.97 -22.08 12.59
CA GLY A 62 10.16 -23.43 13.11
C GLY A 62 9.78 -23.53 14.59
N GLN A 63 10.06 -24.68 15.19
CA GLN A 63 9.84 -24.91 16.62
C GLN A 63 11.09 -24.57 17.42
N ALA A 64 10.92 -23.80 18.49
CA ALA A 64 11.92 -23.49 19.50
C ALA A 64 11.28 -23.64 20.89
N ASN A 65 11.79 -24.55 21.72
CA ASN A 65 11.25 -24.81 23.07
C ASN A 65 9.73 -25.03 23.08
N ASN A 66 9.22 -25.90 22.19
CA ASN A 66 7.79 -26.20 22.00
C ASN A 66 6.91 -25.01 21.59
N ASN A 67 7.52 -23.91 21.15
CA ASN A 67 6.80 -22.76 20.60
C ASN A 67 7.22 -22.50 19.16
N THR A 68 6.27 -22.02 18.35
CA THR A 68 6.58 -21.50 17.01
C THR A 68 7.40 -20.22 17.14
N GLY A 69 8.53 -20.15 16.46
CA GLY A 69 9.43 -19.01 16.47
C GLY A 69 10.23 -18.85 15.18
N ILE A 70 10.98 -17.76 15.09
CA ILE A 70 11.93 -17.53 14.00
C ILE A 70 13.23 -18.28 14.36
N LEU A 71 13.74 -19.03 13.39
CA LEU A 71 15.04 -19.68 13.47
C LEU A 71 16.00 -18.99 12.50
N PHE A 72 17.10 -18.48 13.03
CA PHE A 72 18.20 -17.90 12.25
C PHE A 72 19.39 -18.86 12.31
N ASN A 73 19.80 -19.41 11.17
CA ASN A 73 20.79 -20.47 11.05
C ASN A 73 20.55 -21.65 12.01
N ASN A 74 19.29 -22.10 12.08
CA ASN A 74 18.79 -23.16 12.97
C ASN A 74 18.85 -22.86 14.48
N ALA A 75 19.29 -21.68 14.90
CA ALA A 75 19.20 -21.24 16.28
C ALA A 75 17.91 -20.43 16.49
N PRO A 76 17.21 -20.59 17.64
CA PRO A 76 16.12 -19.71 18.01
C PRO A 76 16.55 -18.25 18.03
N LEU A 77 15.84 -17.41 17.28
CA LEU A 77 15.98 -15.97 17.35
C LEU A 77 14.93 -15.43 18.32
N PRO A 78 15.31 -14.86 19.48
CA PRO A 78 14.34 -14.28 20.40
C PRO A 78 13.53 -13.20 19.70
N ASN A 79 12.21 -13.37 19.67
CA ASN A 79 11.27 -12.41 19.07
C ASN A 79 11.02 -11.18 19.96
N CYS A 80 12.04 -10.76 20.71
CA CYS A 80 12.02 -9.47 21.39
C CYS A 80 12.56 -8.45 20.39
N VAL A 81 11.67 -7.65 19.82
CA VAL A 81 12.05 -6.70 18.80
C VAL A 81 12.27 -5.33 19.43
N GLY A 82 13.46 -4.76 19.25
CA GLY A 82 13.67 -3.34 19.48
C GLY A 82 12.92 -2.55 18.41
N TYR A 83 11.90 -1.79 18.82
CA TYR A 83 11.17 -0.92 17.90
C TYR A 83 11.87 0.44 17.85
N PHE A 84 12.54 0.76 16.74
CA PHE A 84 13.29 2.02 16.59
C PHE A 84 12.47 3.20 16.07
N GLY A 85 11.17 3.01 15.80
CA GLY A 85 10.40 3.88 14.91
C GLY A 85 9.23 4.69 15.51
N TYR A 86 8.90 4.60 16.79
CA TYR A 86 7.84 5.44 17.36
C TYR A 86 8.46 6.60 18.10
N LEU A 87 8.18 7.80 17.61
CA LEU A 87 7.20 8.68 18.27
C LEU A 87 6.90 9.85 17.28
N TYR A 88 5.70 9.73 16.70
CA TYR A 88 5.05 10.57 15.69
C TYR A 88 5.18 12.10 15.83
N THR A 89 5.17 12.76 14.67
CA THR A 89 4.96 14.22 14.51
C THR A 89 3.48 14.57 14.76
N GLU A 90 2.96 15.67 14.19
CA GLU A 90 1.61 16.24 14.41
C GLU A 90 0.39 15.30 14.24
N TRP A 91 0.62 14.01 13.98
CA TRP A 91 -0.36 12.94 13.81
C TRP A 91 -0.39 11.90 14.95
N GLY A 92 0.26 12.14 16.09
CA GLY A 92 -0.04 11.47 17.37
C GLY A 92 1.09 10.60 17.95
N PHE A 93 1.76 11.13 19.01
CA PHE A 93 2.87 10.62 19.86
C PHE A 93 4.21 11.39 19.73
N LYS A 94 4.33 12.57 20.36
CA LYS A 94 5.51 13.47 20.32
C LYS A 94 6.77 12.97 21.03
N MET A 95 7.68 12.28 20.36
CA MET A 95 9.11 12.28 20.73
C MET A 95 9.92 11.93 19.48
N ARG A 96 10.83 12.78 19.01
CA ARG A 96 12.01 12.24 18.34
C ARG A 96 13.03 12.15 19.44
N PRO A 97 13.25 10.98 20.06
CA PRO A 97 14.27 10.90 21.07
C PRO A 97 15.57 11.44 20.47
N SER A 98 16.36 12.16 21.28
CA SER A 98 17.66 12.63 20.79
C SER A 98 18.49 11.44 20.31
N GLY A 99 19.44 11.67 19.40
CA GLY A 99 20.39 10.63 19.00
C GLY A 99 21.09 9.98 20.21
N GLU A 100 21.25 10.73 21.31
CA GLU A 100 21.77 10.23 22.57
C GLU A 100 20.83 9.21 23.26
N PHE A 101 19.52 9.48 23.28
CA PHE A 101 18.55 8.51 23.79
C PHE A 101 18.59 7.22 22.97
N HIS A 102 18.61 7.32 21.64
CA HIS A 102 18.65 6.15 20.76
C HIS A 102 19.89 5.29 21.03
N LYS A 103 21.07 5.90 21.18
CA LYS A 103 22.30 5.20 21.55
C LYS A 103 22.16 4.50 22.90
N LYS A 104 21.71 5.21 23.93
CA LYS A 104 21.51 4.65 25.28
C LYS A 104 20.49 3.50 25.29
N HIS A 105 19.45 3.61 24.47
CA HIS A 105 18.44 2.56 24.33
C HIS A 105 19.02 1.33 23.62
N LEU A 106 19.74 1.53 22.50
CA LEU A 106 20.41 0.46 21.78
C LEU A 106 21.42 -0.29 22.66
N ASP A 107 22.19 0.43 23.48
CA ASP A 107 23.11 -0.17 24.46
C ASP A 107 22.39 -1.02 25.51
N ARG A 108 21.16 -0.63 25.90
CA ARG A 108 20.36 -1.42 26.85
C ARG A 108 19.79 -2.67 26.20
N LEU A 109 19.28 -2.56 24.98
CA LEU A 109 18.80 -3.70 24.19
C LEU A 109 19.95 -4.71 23.96
N THR A 110 21.10 -4.22 23.52
CA THR A 110 22.29 -5.04 23.26
C THR A 110 22.75 -5.79 24.51
N ARG A 111 22.86 -5.11 25.66
CA ARG A 111 23.22 -5.75 26.95
C ARG A 111 22.18 -6.75 27.45
N SER A 112 20.93 -6.62 27.00
CA SER A 112 19.84 -7.55 27.32
C SER A 112 19.76 -8.73 26.35
N GLY A 113 20.68 -8.84 25.39
CA GLY A 113 20.67 -9.88 24.36
C GLY A 113 19.64 -9.65 23.25
N ILE A 114 19.05 -8.46 23.15
CA ILE A 114 18.10 -8.11 22.09
C ILE A 114 18.88 -7.57 20.89
N SER A 115 18.88 -8.33 19.80
CA SER A 115 19.57 -7.97 18.54
C SER A 115 18.66 -7.86 17.34
N LEU A 116 17.38 -8.22 17.48
CA LEU A 116 16.39 -8.07 16.42
C LEU A 116 15.74 -6.68 16.50
N GLN A 117 15.84 -5.92 15.43
CA GLN A 117 15.27 -4.57 15.31
C GLN A 117 14.19 -4.54 14.23
N GLN A 118 13.15 -3.73 14.42
CA GLN A 118 12.13 -3.52 13.38
C GLN A 118 12.24 -2.13 12.77
N LEU A 119 12.22 -2.07 11.44
CA LEU A 119 12.31 -0.82 10.69
C LEU A 119 11.20 -0.73 9.65
N ASP A 120 10.65 0.47 9.46
CA ASP A 120 9.56 0.69 8.52
C ASP A 120 10.06 0.83 7.07
N VAL A 121 9.35 0.20 6.15
CA VAL A 121 9.45 0.39 4.70
C VAL A 121 8.06 0.65 4.13
N PHE A 122 7.98 1.34 3.00
CA PHE A 122 6.71 1.69 2.36
C PHE A 122 6.72 1.35 0.87
N ILE A 123 5.53 1.10 0.31
CA ILE A 123 5.35 0.89 -1.12
C ILE A 123 4.22 1.81 -1.60
N ASP A 124 4.48 2.61 -2.65
CA ASP A 124 3.48 3.48 -3.28
C ASP A 124 2.77 2.80 -4.45
N MET A 125 1.46 3.02 -4.49
CA MET A 125 0.55 2.67 -5.55
C MET A 125 0.03 3.94 -6.26
N PRO A 126 -0.12 3.90 -7.59
CA PRO A 126 0.26 2.82 -8.50
C PRO A 126 1.78 2.77 -8.75
N GLY A 127 2.28 1.65 -9.30
CA GLY A 127 3.66 1.49 -9.77
C GLY A 127 4.58 0.68 -8.87
N GLY A 128 4.16 0.30 -7.67
CA GLY A 128 4.95 -0.57 -6.79
C GLY A 128 6.28 0.04 -6.37
N LYS A 129 6.34 1.37 -6.19
CA LYS A 129 7.58 2.07 -5.87
C LYS A 129 7.93 1.86 -4.39
N VAL A 130 9.12 1.33 -4.14
CA VAL A 130 9.61 0.98 -2.80
C VAL A 130 10.39 2.13 -2.17
N TYR A 131 10.14 2.40 -0.88
CA TYR A 131 10.86 3.36 -0.07
C TYR A 131 11.58 2.62 1.06
N MET A 132 12.90 2.44 0.90
CA MET A 132 13.75 1.72 1.85
C MET A 132 14.96 2.56 2.31
N ASP A 133 15.18 3.76 1.76
CA ASP A 133 16.41 4.53 2.01
C ASP A 133 16.61 4.89 3.48
N GLU A 134 15.52 5.21 4.19
CA GLU A 134 15.58 5.52 5.62
C GLU A 134 15.93 4.27 6.44
N ALA A 135 15.30 3.13 6.15
CA ALA A 135 15.65 1.86 6.77
C ALA A 135 17.12 1.47 6.51
N LYS A 136 17.63 1.69 5.28
CA LYS A 136 19.04 1.44 4.95
C LYS A 136 19.99 2.29 5.80
N LYS A 137 19.72 3.59 5.98
CA LYS A 137 20.52 4.47 6.84
C LYS A 137 20.50 4.02 8.29
N GLN A 138 19.32 3.71 8.81
CA GLN A 138 19.16 3.25 10.19
C GLN A 138 19.88 1.93 10.45
N ILE A 139 19.86 0.99 9.50
CA ILE A 139 20.64 -0.26 9.59
C ILE A 139 22.14 0.04 9.71
N VAL A 140 22.69 0.86 8.82
CA VAL A 140 24.11 1.21 8.84
C VAL A 140 24.49 1.87 10.17
N ASP A 141 23.63 2.76 10.70
CA ASP A 141 23.88 3.42 11.98
C ASP A 141 23.79 2.47 13.18
N ILE A 142 22.81 1.57 13.20
CA ILE A 142 22.67 0.56 14.26
C ILE A 142 23.87 -0.39 14.25
N LEU A 143 24.33 -0.83 13.07
CA LEU A 143 25.46 -1.74 12.94
C LEU A 143 26.79 -1.16 13.48
N LYS A 144 26.94 0.17 13.55
CA LYS A 144 28.11 0.81 14.18
C LYS A 144 28.20 0.53 15.68
N TYR A 145 27.06 0.30 16.33
CA TYR A 145 26.97 0.09 17.78
C TYR A 145 26.65 -1.37 18.15
N GLN A 146 25.89 -2.06 17.29
CA GLN A 146 25.52 -3.46 17.45
C GLN A 146 25.85 -4.25 16.16
N PRO A 147 27.11 -4.69 15.97
CA PRO A 147 27.56 -5.35 14.73
C PRO A 147 26.86 -6.68 14.40
N ASN A 148 26.20 -7.29 15.38
CA ASN A 148 25.42 -8.52 15.25
C ASN A 148 23.91 -8.29 15.14
N ALA A 149 23.45 -7.04 14.98
CA ALA A 149 22.04 -6.74 14.83
C ALA A 149 21.45 -7.41 13.56
N LEU A 150 20.20 -7.83 13.70
CA LEU A 150 19.35 -8.40 12.67
C LEU A 150 18.09 -7.54 12.55
N PHE A 151 17.46 -7.54 11.38
CA PHE A 151 16.37 -6.61 11.07
C PHE A 151 15.16 -7.32 10.48
N LEU A 152 13.99 -7.00 11.02
CA LEU A 152 12.70 -7.21 10.38
C LEU A 152 12.28 -5.92 9.70
N LEU A 153 11.97 -5.99 8.40
CA LEU A 153 11.36 -4.87 7.72
C LEU A 153 9.85 -4.93 7.95
N ARG A 154 9.28 -3.95 8.64
CA ARG A 154 7.83 -3.78 8.69
C ARG A 154 7.43 -3.03 7.43
N LEU A 155 6.70 -3.68 6.55
CA LEU A 155 5.98 -2.95 5.52
C LEU A 155 4.84 -2.21 6.22
N GLY A 156 5.09 -0.95 6.56
CA GLY A 156 4.22 -0.16 7.41
C GLY A 156 2.84 -0.05 6.79
N GLN A 157 2.79 0.33 5.50
CA GLN A 157 1.59 0.43 4.69
C GLN A 157 1.88 0.35 3.19
N PHE A 158 0.90 -0.15 2.43
CA PHE A 158 0.78 0.10 0.99
C PHE A 158 0.04 1.42 0.79
N ARG A 159 0.78 2.46 0.40
CA ARG A 159 0.26 3.81 0.27
C ARG A 159 -0.41 3.95 -1.09
N ALA A 160 -1.70 4.24 -1.07
CA ALA A 160 -2.47 4.50 -2.27
C ALA A 160 -3.26 5.78 -2.05
N GLY A 161 -2.88 6.82 -2.78
CA GLY A 161 -3.52 8.13 -2.72
C GLY A 161 -4.26 8.46 -4.02
N GLU A 162 -4.34 9.76 -4.31
CA GLU A 162 -5.07 10.30 -5.47
C GLU A 162 -4.69 9.63 -6.80
N ALA A 163 -3.41 9.34 -7.01
CA ALA A 163 -2.94 8.69 -8.22
C ALA A 163 -3.55 7.29 -8.43
N PHE A 164 -3.78 6.54 -7.34
CA PHE A 164 -4.43 5.23 -7.42
C PHE A 164 -5.93 5.38 -7.67
N SER A 165 -6.61 6.22 -6.89
CA SER A 165 -8.06 6.42 -7.01
C SER A 165 -8.48 6.99 -8.36
N SER A 166 -7.63 7.84 -8.95
CA SER A 166 -7.87 8.41 -10.29
C SER A 166 -7.63 7.39 -11.41
N LYS A 167 -6.66 6.47 -11.23
CA LYS A 167 -6.36 5.41 -12.21
C LYS A 167 -7.38 4.26 -12.15
N TYR A 168 -7.86 3.92 -10.96
CA TYR A 168 -8.77 2.80 -10.72
C TYR A 168 -10.00 3.25 -9.91
N PRO A 169 -10.91 4.04 -10.50
CA PRO A 169 -12.03 4.65 -9.78
C PRO A 169 -13.10 3.66 -9.26
N ASP A 170 -13.13 2.45 -9.80
CA ASP A 170 -14.02 1.35 -9.38
C ASP A 170 -13.41 0.47 -8.28
N ASP A 171 -12.12 0.65 -8.00
CA ASP A 171 -11.32 -0.15 -7.07
C ASP A 171 -11.13 0.55 -5.71
N VAL A 172 -11.92 1.58 -5.44
CA VAL A 172 -11.92 2.33 -4.18
C VAL A 172 -13.17 2.04 -3.38
N VAL A 173 -13.04 2.08 -2.06
CA VAL A 173 -14.10 1.89 -1.09
C VAL A 173 -15.26 2.84 -1.37
N VAL A 174 -16.46 2.29 -1.35
CA VAL A 174 -17.72 3.02 -1.41
C VAL A 174 -18.51 2.69 -0.14
N PHE A 175 -19.09 3.71 0.47
CA PHE A 175 -19.96 3.56 1.63
C PHE A 175 -21.37 3.13 1.18
N ASN A 176 -22.17 2.63 2.11
CA ASN A 176 -23.56 2.20 1.89
C ASN A 176 -24.48 3.27 1.28
N ASP A 177 -24.15 4.56 1.43
CA ASP A 177 -24.89 5.68 0.84
C ASP A 177 -24.38 6.09 -0.56
N GLY A 178 -23.40 5.36 -1.10
CA GLY A 178 -22.74 5.65 -2.37
C GLY A 178 -21.60 6.67 -2.29
N SER A 179 -21.34 7.25 -1.13
CA SER A 179 -20.23 8.19 -0.91
C SER A 179 -18.87 7.48 -0.92
N LYS A 180 -17.79 8.24 -1.17
CA LYS A 180 -16.39 7.79 -1.08
C LYS A 180 -15.59 8.55 -0.01
N SER A 181 -16.25 9.36 0.82
CA SER A 181 -15.58 10.42 1.61
C SER A 181 -15.92 10.48 3.10
N HIS A 182 -16.51 9.44 3.70
CA HIS A 182 -16.80 9.42 5.16
C HIS A 182 -15.59 9.11 6.05
N PHE A 183 -14.40 9.39 5.49
CA PHE A 183 -13.08 9.36 6.10
C PHE A 183 -12.97 10.25 7.35
N THR A 184 -12.69 9.78 8.57
CA THR A 184 -12.46 10.69 9.70
C THR A 184 -10.96 10.89 10.00
N TRP A 185 -10.13 9.86 9.89
CA TRP A 185 -8.71 9.89 10.29
C TRP A 185 -7.77 9.53 9.12
N PRO A 186 -7.58 10.43 8.13
CA PRO A 186 -6.83 10.15 6.90
C PRO A 186 -5.35 9.80 7.13
N GLN A 187 -4.75 10.27 8.22
CA GLN A 187 -3.36 9.99 8.57
C GLN A 187 -3.09 8.51 8.84
N LEU A 188 -4.11 7.74 9.25
CA LEU A 188 -4.00 6.29 9.41
C LEU A 188 -3.85 5.58 8.05
N ALA A 189 -4.11 6.27 6.95
CA ALA A 189 -3.86 5.82 5.58
C ALA A 189 -2.60 6.44 4.97
N LEU A 190 -1.84 7.22 5.76
CA LEU A 190 -0.78 8.13 5.28
C LEU A 190 -1.27 9.12 4.22
N LEU A 191 -2.53 9.57 4.38
CA LEU A 191 -3.15 10.61 3.57
C LEU A 191 -3.41 11.86 4.41
N ASN A 192 -3.56 13.00 3.75
CA ASN A 192 -3.87 14.28 4.39
C ASN A 192 -5.32 14.71 4.20
N ASP A 193 -6.01 14.19 3.20
CA ASP A 193 -7.39 14.58 2.86
C ASP A 193 -8.36 13.44 3.22
N PRO A 194 -9.32 13.67 4.13
CA PRO A 194 -10.36 12.68 4.46
C PRO A 194 -11.27 12.34 3.28
N LYS A 195 -11.36 13.19 2.24
CA LYS A 195 -12.20 12.97 1.08
C LYS A 195 -11.58 12.08 0.01
N LEU A 196 -10.27 11.84 0.06
CA LEU A 196 -9.61 10.96 -0.90
C LEU A 196 -10.05 9.52 -0.71
N PRO A 197 -10.61 8.84 -1.71
CA PRO A 197 -11.06 7.45 -1.56
C PRO A 197 -9.89 6.52 -1.21
N ARG A 198 -10.15 5.53 -0.36
CA ARG A 198 -9.20 4.45 -0.03
C ARG A 198 -9.43 3.29 -0.97
N TYR A 199 -8.41 2.51 -1.31
CA TYR A 199 -8.61 1.31 -2.12
C TYR A 199 -9.43 0.27 -1.37
N SER A 200 -10.22 -0.48 -2.13
CA SER A 200 -10.89 -1.68 -1.65
C SER A 200 -9.89 -2.81 -1.45
N LEU A 201 -10.04 -3.59 -0.38
CA LEU A 201 -9.28 -4.84 -0.20
C LEU A 201 -9.68 -5.93 -1.23
N ALA A 202 -10.80 -5.74 -1.93
CA ALA A 202 -11.24 -6.59 -3.05
C ALA A 202 -10.63 -6.19 -4.40
N SER A 203 -9.85 -5.10 -4.46
CA SER A 203 -9.19 -4.63 -5.68
C SER A 203 -8.05 -5.57 -6.10
N ARG A 204 -8.21 -6.24 -7.24
CA ARG A 204 -7.12 -7.00 -7.88
C ARG A 204 -6.07 -6.09 -8.52
N HIS A 205 -6.44 -4.87 -8.91
CA HIS A 205 -5.47 -3.88 -9.37
C HIS A 205 -4.51 -3.50 -8.26
N TRP A 206 -5.04 -3.21 -7.06
CA TRP A 206 -4.24 -2.99 -5.87
C TRP A 206 -3.40 -4.22 -5.54
N GLU A 207 -3.99 -5.42 -5.50
CA GLU A 207 -3.26 -6.68 -5.23
C GLU A 207 -2.05 -6.83 -6.17
N ARG A 208 -2.26 -6.63 -7.48
CA ARG A 208 -1.22 -6.76 -8.50
C ARG A 208 -0.10 -5.74 -8.32
N GLU A 209 -0.44 -4.47 -8.13
CA GLU A 209 0.54 -3.39 -7.95
C GLU A 209 1.31 -3.58 -6.62
N ALA A 210 0.61 -4.00 -5.56
CA ALA A 210 1.18 -4.28 -4.24
C ALA A 210 2.17 -5.44 -4.30
N ALA A 211 1.79 -6.56 -4.90
CA ALA A 211 2.67 -7.71 -5.01
C ALA A 211 3.81 -7.49 -6.01
N GLN A 212 3.65 -6.68 -7.07
CA GLN A 212 4.79 -6.20 -7.86
C GLN A 212 5.75 -5.34 -7.02
N GLY A 213 5.22 -4.49 -6.14
CA GLY A 213 6.03 -3.74 -5.17
C GLY A 213 6.80 -4.64 -4.22
N LEU A 214 6.20 -5.75 -3.77
CA LEU A 214 6.90 -6.76 -2.95
C LEU A 214 8.03 -7.45 -3.72
N VAL A 215 7.82 -7.79 -5.00
CA VAL A 215 8.88 -8.30 -5.88
C VAL A 215 10.02 -7.29 -6.00
N ASN A 216 9.70 -6.01 -6.20
CA ASN A 216 10.69 -4.94 -6.28
C ASN A 216 11.47 -4.80 -4.96
N LEU A 217 10.80 -4.87 -3.81
CA LEU A 217 11.42 -4.82 -2.49
C LEU A 217 12.36 -6.02 -2.28
N ALA A 218 11.91 -7.23 -2.61
CA ALA A 218 12.71 -8.44 -2.52
C ALA A 218 13.98 -8.36 -3.39
N LYS A 219 13.84 -7.84 -4.62
CA LYS A 219 14.98 -7.57 -5.50
C LYS A 219 15.95 -6.55 -4.89
N MET A 220 15.45 -5.41 -4.43
CA MET A 220 16.27 -4.37 -3.78
C MET A 220 17.02 -4.88 -2.56
N ILE A 221 16.41 -5.76 -1.75
CA ILE A 221 17.09 -6.41 -0.62
C ILE A 221 18.17 -7.36 -1.15
N SER A 222 17.87 -8.18 -2.16
CA SER A 222 18.80 -9.18 -2.69
C SER A 222 20.11 -8.60 -3.26
N GLU A 223 20.05 -7.38 -3.77
CA GLU A 223 21.17 -6.65 -4.38
C GLU A 223 21.96 -5.82 -3.35
N TRP A 224 21.51 -5.72 -2.11
CA TRP A 224 22.12 -4.87 -1.10
C TRP A 224 23.20 -5.59 -0.27
N GLU A 225 24.26 -4.88 0.11
CA GLU A 225 25.40 -5.44 0.86
C GLU A 225 25.02 -5.95 2.26
N HIS A 226 23.95 -5.42 2.86
CA HIS A 226 23.44 -5.84 4.18
C HIS A 226 22.25 -6.79 4.10
N LYS A 227 22.00 -7.43 2.93
CA LYS A 227 20.87 -8.36 2.74
C LYS A 227 20.79 -9.46 3.79
N ASP A 228 21.95 -9.95 4.24
CA ASP A 228 22.07 -11.03 5.22
C ASP A 228 21.73 -10.62 6.65
N ARG A 229 21.49 -9.31 6.87
CA ARG A 229 20.98 -8.78 8.13
C ARG A 229 19.45 -8.73 8.15
N ILE A 230 18.78 -8.90 7.01
CA ILE A 230 17.33 -8.90 6.92
C ILE A 230 16.82 -10.33 7.16
N VAL A 231 16.08 -10.53 8.24
CA VAL A 231 15.56 -11.85 8.63
C VAL A 231 14.10 -12.06 8.23
N GLY A 232 13.45 -11.02 7.71
CA GLY A 232 12.10 -11.15 7.20
C GLY A 232 11.41 -9.81 6.98
N ILE A 233 10.19 -9.92 6.49
CA ILE A 233 9.30 -8.78 6.25
C ILE A 233 7.99 -9.07 6.98
N VAL A 234 7.54 -8.13 7.81
CA VAL A 234 6.21 -8.13 8.40
C VAL A 234 5.29 -7.37 7.45
N LEU A 235 4.34 -8.08 6.83
CA LEU A 235 3.37 -7.49 5.91
C LEU A 235 2.25 -6.83 6.71
N GLY A 236 2.34 -5.51 6.83
CA GLY A 236 1.33 -4.67 7.44
C GLY A 236 0.41 -4.03 6.40
N ALA A 237 -0.86 -4.00 6.75
CA ALA A 237 -1.91 -3.33 5.98
C ALA A 237 -3.02 -2.80 6.91
N GLY A 238 -3.87 -1.87 6.47
CA GLY A 238 -4.89 -1.21 7.28
C GLY A 238 -4.39 -0.09 8.18
N ALA A 239 -5.34 0.54 8.87
CA ALA A 239 -5.11 1.69 9.76
C ALA A 239 -4.01 1.46 10.82
N CYS A 240 -3.87 0.23 11.31
CA CYS A 240 -2.87 -0.14 12.34
C CYS A 240 -1.84 -1.18 11.85
N GLY A 241 -1.77 -1.46 10.54
CA GLY A 241 -0.92 -2.53 10.01
C GLY A 241 -1.41 -3.94 10.38
N GLN A 242 -2.71 -4.12 10.65
CA GLN A 242 -3.37 -5.35 11.10
C GLN A 242 -4.45 -5.88 10.13
N TRP A 243 -4.40 -5.47 8.86
CA TRP A 243 -5.38 -5.82 7.82
C TRP A 243 -6.82 -5.36 8.11
N LEU A 244 -6.94 -4.24 8.81
CA LEU A 244 -8.19 -3.50 9.00
C LEU A 244 -8.44 -2.55 7.81
N TRP A 245 -9.61 -1.92 7.76
CA TRP A 245 -9.87 -0.87 6.78
C TRP A 245 -8.91 0.32 6.95
N TRP A 246 -8.64 1.02 5.85
CA TRP A 246 -7.52 1.96 5.71
C TRP A 246 -7.81 3.39 6.18
N SER A 247 -8.59 3.55 7.25
CA SER A 247 -8.83 4.79 7.98
C SER A 247 -9.86 4.48 9.06
N ASP A 248 -10.20 5.46 9.87
CA ASP A 248 -11.37 5.40 10.72
C ASP A 248 -12.57 6.10 10.08
N PHE A 249 -13.79 5.74 10.44
CA PHE A 249 -15.03 6.37 9.99
C PHE A 249 -16.13 6.23 11.04
N ASP A 250 -17.28 6.88 10.83
CA ASP A 250 -18.45 6.74 11.70
C ASP A 250 -19.16 5.40 11.44
N TYR A 251 -18.85 4.38 12.24
CA TYR A 251 -19.44 3.04 12.15
C TYR A 251 -20.90 2.97 12.61
N GLU A 252 -21.44 4.01 13.27
CA GLU A 252 -22.84 4.02 13.70
C GLU A 252 -23.76 4.35 12.52
N ASN A 253 -23.31 5.24 11.64
CA ASN A 253 -24.13 5.74 10.53
C ASN A 253 -23.76 5.14 9.17
N TYR A 254 -22.54 4.63 9.00
CA TYR A 254 -22.06 4.14 7.71
C TYR A 254 -21.45 2.74 7.77
N CYS A 255 -21.43 2.07 6.63
CA CYS A 255 -20.84 0.76 6.44
C CYS A 255 -20.02 0.72 5.14
N ILE A 256 -18.99 -0.13 5.13
CA ILE A 256 -18.12 -0.40 3.98
C ILE A 256 -17.93 -1.92 3.86
N ASP A 257 -17.63 -2.46 2.69
CA ASP A 257 -17.30 -1.83 1.42
C ASP A 257 -18.33 -2.19 0.35
N PHE A 258 -18.98 -1.19 -0.25
CA PHE A 258 -20.02 -1.33 -1.28
C PHE A 258 -19.50 -0.98 -2.68
N SER A 259 -18.17 -1.01 -2.86
CA SER A 259 -17.55 -0.73 -4.16
C SER A 259 -17.93 -1.75 -5.23
N PRO A 260 -17.90 -1.37 -6.53
CA PRO A 260 -18.14 -2.31 -7.62
C PRO A 260 -17.26 -3.56 -7.57
N VAL A 261 -15.98 -3.41 -7.19
CA VAL A 261 -15.07 -4.56 -7.02
C VAL A 261 -15.49 -5.45 -5.86
N MET A 262 -15.92 -4.91 -4.71
CA MET A 262 -16.36 -5.72 -3.58
C MET A 262 -17.60 -6.53 -3.93
N HIS A 263 -18.58 -5.92 -4.61
CA HIS A 263 -19.76 -6.62 -5.09
C HIS A 263 -19.40 -7.80 -6.02
N ARG A 264 -18.51 -7.57 -7.00
CA ARG A 264 -18.05 -8.64 -7.90
C ARG A 264 -17.36 -9.77 -7.14
N ARG A 265 -16.42 -9.44 -6.24
CA ARG A 265 -15.68 -10.45 -5.45
C ARG A 265 -16.59 -11.19 -4.46
N TYR A 266 -17.60 -10.52 -3.91
CA TYR A 266 -18.57 -11.18 -3.04
C TYR A 266 -19.41 -12.20 -3.81
N VAL A 267 -19.87 -11.87 -5.03
CA VAL A 267 -20.56 -12.83 -5.90
C VAL A 267 -19.64 -14.02 -6.25
N GLU A 268 -18.38 -13.77 -6.61
CA GLU A 268 -17.39 -14.84 -6.85
C GLU A 268 -17.24 -15.75 -5.62
N PHE A 269 -17.11 -15.16 -4.43
CA PHE A 269 -17.04 -15.90 -3.17
C PHE A 269 -18.29 -16.73 -2.90
N LEU A 270 -19.49 -16.18 -3.14
CA LEU A 270 -20.74 -16.92 -2.97
C LEU A 270 -20.81 -18.12 -3.90
N LYS A 271 -20.47 -17.95 -5.18
CA LYS A 271 -20.43 -19.04 -6.16
C LYS A 271 -19.43 -20.13 -5.75
N GLU A 272 -18.25 -19.72 -5.28
CA GLU A 272 -17.23 -20.66 -4.81
C GLU A 272 -17.68 -21.40 -3.54
N LYS A 273 -18.28 -20.70 -2.58
CA LYS A 273 -18.67 -21.26 -1.28
C LYS A 273 -19.87 -22.19 -1.40
N TYR A 274 -20.90 -21.78 -2.13
CA TYR A 274 -22.17 -22.50 -2.21
C TYR A 274 -22.24 -23.44 -3.41
N LYS A 275 -21.31 -23.34 -4.37
CA LYS A 275 -21.27 -24.17 -5.60
C LYS A 275 -22.56 -24.04 -6.43
N THR A 276 -23.20 -22.88 -6.37
CA THR A 276 -24.41 -22.52 -7.11
C THR A 276 -24.19 -21.23 -7.89
N ASP A 277 -24.95 -21.03 -8.96
CA ASP A 277 -24.92 -19.81 -9.77
C ASP A 277 -25.53 -18.58 -9.06
#